data_AF-V7HXC2-F1
#
_entry.id   AF-V7HXC2-F1
#
_cell.length_a   1.000
_cell.length_b   1.000
_cell.length_c   1.000
_cell.angle_alpha   90.00
_cell.angle_beta   90.00
_cell.angle_gamma   90.00
#
_symmetry.space_group_name_H-M   'P 1'
#
loop_
_entity.id
_entity.type
_entity.pdbx_description
1 polymer ?
#
loop_
_entity_poly.entity_id
_entity_poly.type
_entity_poly.pdbx_seq_one_letter_code
_entity_poly.pdbx_strand_id
1 'polypeptide(L)' 'MRRFGAIQYVSRKMKYVLLYVNEEDVEKTVAQLRKLRYVKDIILSPRPELVTDFEKMIGTFKLTAEDQEKFVNKGEKKES' A
#
# COMPACT_ATOMS: atom_id res chain seq x y z
N MET A 1 -7.02 -15.47 19.78
CA MET A 1 -6.71 -15.74 18.36
C MET A 1 -5.69 -14.72 17.85
N ARG A 2 -4.40 -14.99 18.06
CA ARG A 2 -3.27 -14.27 17.43
C ARG A 2 -2.22 -15.34 17.12
N ARG A 3 -2.45 -16.14 16.08
CA ARG A 3 -1.56 -17.27 15.73
C ARG A 3 -0.52 -16.90 14.67
N PHE A 4 -0.77 -15.83 13.91
CA PHE A 4 0.05 -15.43 12.75
C PHE A 4 0.30 -13.92 12.63
N GLY A 5 -0.38 -13.07 13.40
CA GLY A 5 -0.24 -11.60 13.29
C GLY A 5 -1.53 -10.84 13.60
N ALA A 6 -1.56 -9.56 13.21
CA ALA A 6 -2.71 -8.68 13.35
C ALA A 6 -3.55 -8.69 12.06
N ILE A 7 -4.81 -9.11 12.17
CA ILE A 7 -5.74 -9.15 11.04
C ILE A 7 -6.32 -7.75 10.83
N GLN A 8 -6.11 -7.19 9.64
CA GLN A 8 -6.75 -5.93 9.26
C GLN A 8 -8.13 -6.12 8.68
N TYR A 9 -8.27 -7.11 7.79
CA TYR A 9 -9.50 -7.28 7.05
C TYR A 9 -9.76 -8.76 6.75
N VAL A 10 -11.04 -9.13 6.78
CA VAL A 10 -11.51 -10.48 6.43
C VAL A 10 -12.71 -10.34 5.50
N SER A 11 -12.59 -10.83 4.27
CA SER A 11 -13.73 -10.95 3.38
C SER A 11 -14.39 -12.32 3.56
N ARG A 12 -15.60 -12.35 4.14
CA ARG A 12 -16.36 -13.61 4.26
C ARG A 12 -16.91 -14.10 2.92
N LYS A 13 -17.27 -13.18 2.03
CA LYS A 13 -17.84 -13.49 0.70
C LYS A 13 -16.78 -14.00 -0.26
N MET A 14 -15.62 -13.35 -0.32
CA MET A 14 -14.52 -13.72 -1.23
C MET A 14 -13.50 -14.68 -0.60
N LYS A 15 -13.58 -14.93 0.72
CA LYS A 15 -12.75 -15.88 1.47
C LYS A 15 -11.24 -15.58 1.42
N TYR A 16 -10.86 -14.34 1.73
CA TYR A 16 -9.46 -13.94 1.92
C TYR A 16 -9.27 -13.08 3.17
N VAL A 17 -8.02 -12.95 3.61
CA VAL A 17 -7.61 -12.20 4.80
C VAL A 17 -6.45 -11.28 4.46
N LEU A 18 -6.49 -10.04 4.93
CA LEU A 18 -5.35 -9.13 4.94
C LEU A 18 -4.71 -9.14 6.34
N LEU A 19 -3.44 -9.52 6.40
CA LEU A 19 -2.70 -9.74 7.64
C LEU A 19 -1.46 -8.85 7.65
N TYR A 20 -1.23 -8.15 8.76
CA TYR A 20 0.06 -7.52 9.05
C TYR A 20 0.90 -8.44 9.92
N VAL A 21 2.15 -8.60 9.48
CA VAL A 21 3.17 -9.44 10.10
C VAL A 21 4.46 -8.61 10.17
N ASN A 22 5.24 -8.81 11.23
CA ASN A 22 6.58 -8.21 11.33
C ASN A 22 7.51 -8.84 10.29
N GLU A 23 8.46 -8.08 9.77
CA GLU A 23 9.38 -8.53 8.72
C GLU A 23 10.15 -9.80 9.10
N GLU A 24 10.65 -9.86 10.34
CA GLU A 24 11.36 -11.00 10.93
C GLU A 24 10.53 -12.31 10.97
N ASP A 25 9.20 -12.19 10.99
CA ASP A 25 8.27 -13.32 11.12
C ASP A 25 7.64 -13.72 9.78
N VAL A 26 7.89 -12.99 8.68
CA VAL A 26 7.24 -13.20 7.38
C VAL A 26 7.47 -14.61 6.88
N GLU A 27 8.73 -15.05 6.79
CA GLU A 27 9.07 -16.36 6.21
C GLU A 27 8.44 -17.52 7.00
N LYS A 28 8.53 -17.46 8.33
CA LYS A 28 7.95 -18.44 9.24
C LYS A 28 6.42 -18.50 9.08
N THR A 29 5.79 -17.33 9.02
CA THR A 29 4.33 -17.23 8.88
C THR A 29 3.87 -17.77 7.53
N VAL A 30 4.56 -17.43 6.44
CA VAL A 30 4.28 -17.99 5.10
C VAL A 30 4.41 -19.51 5.10
N ALA A 31 5.48 -20.07 5.70
CA ALA A 31 5.68 -21.51 5.78
C ALA A 31 4.58 -22.22 6.57
N GLN A 32 4.09 -21.61 7.65
CA GLN A 32 2.96 -22.13 8.41
C GLN A 32 1.64 -22.05 7.63
N LEU A 33 1.39 -20.93 6.94
CA LEU A 33 0.19 -20.72 6.13
C LEU A 33 0.13 -21.69 4.94
N ARG A 34 1.27 -21.98 4.28
CA ARG A 34 1.34 -22.96 3.17
C ARG A 34 0.94 -24.38 3.58
N LYS A 35 1.10 -24.74 4.85
CA LYS A 35 0.70 -26.08 5.37
C LYS A 35 -0.81 -26.22 5.56
N LEU A 36 -1.55 -25.12 5.56
CA LEU A 36 -2.99 -25.14 5.78
C LEU A 36 -3.72 -25.53 4.49
N ARG A 37 -4.44 -26.66 4.51
CA ARG A 37 -5.14 -27.22 3.34
C ARG A 37 -6.17 -26.28 2.70
N TYR A 38 -6.66 -25.29 3.44
CA TYR A 38 -7.66 -24.33 2.98
C TYR A 38 -7.04 -23.02 2.43
N VAL A 39 -5.72 -22.87 2.47
CA VAL A 39 -5.02 -21.73 1.87
C VAL A 39 -4.71 -22.07 0.42
N LYS A 40 -5.26 -21.29 -0.50
CA LYS A 40 -5.04 -21.48 -1.94
C LYS A 40 -3.77 -20.78 -2.43
N ASP A 41 -3.55 -19.56 -1.95
CA ASP A 41 -2.44 -18.72 -2.39
C ASP A 41 -2.05 -17.73 -1.29
N ILE A 42 -0.82 -17.22 -1.36
CA ILE A 42 -0.22 -16.28 -0.42
C ILE A 42 0.56 -15.25 -1.22
N ILE A 43 0.14 -13.98 -1.14
CA ILE A 43 0.79 -12.85 -1.81
C ILE A 43 1.43 -11.98 -0.73
N LEU A 44 2.75 -11.76 -0.84
CA LEU A 44 3.47 -10.83 0.01
C LEU A 44 3.28 -9.40 -0.51
N SER A 45 3.13 -8.47 0.42
CA SER A 45 3.01 -7.06 0.07
C SER A 45 4.38 -6.50 -0.33
N PRO A 46 4.48 -5.76 -1.44
CA PRO A 46 5.70 -5.04 -1.83
C PRO A 46 5.95 -3.78 -0.96
N ARG A 47 5.21 -3.62 0.15
CA ARG A 47 5.37 -2.48 1.07
C ARG A 47 6.82 -2.16 1.48
N PRO A 48 7.72 -3.13 1.73
CA PRO A 48 9.11 -2.84 2.10
C PRO A 48 9.88 -2.11 0.99
N GLU A 49 9.49 -2.33 -0.27
CA GLU A 49 10.16 -1.76 -1.44
C GLU A 49 9.65 -0.34 -1.76
N LEU A 50 8.59 0.12 -1.08
CA LEU A 50 8.09 1.47 -1.26
C LEU A 50 9.08 2.45 -0.60
N VAL A 51 9.73 3.25 -1.44
CA VAL A 51 10.60 4.35 -0.99
C VAL A 51 9.74 5.35 -0.20
N THR A 52 9.85 5.29 1.13
CA THR A 52 9.16 6.22 2.04
C THR A 52 9.85 7.58 2.15
N ASP A 53 11.01 7.75 1.50
CA ASP A 53 11.69 9.05 1.32
C ASP A 53 10.95 9.92 0.30
N PHE A 54 9.71 10.31 0.63
CA PHE A 54 8.95 11.27 -0.16
C PHE A 54 9.66 12.63 -0.23
N GLU A 55 10.48 12.97 0.76
CA GLU A 55 11.22 14.24 0.81
C GLU A 55 12.22 14.40 -0.36
N LYS A 56 12.89 13.32 -0.77
CA LYS A 56 13.74 13.32 -1.97
C LYS A 56 12.95 13.29 -3.28
N MET A 57 11.73 12.75 -3.26
CA MET A 57 10.89 12.60 -4.44
C MET A 57 10.07 13.84 -4.78
N ILE A 58 9.83 14.75 -3.81
CA ILE A 58 9.12 16.03 -4.03
C ILE A 58 9.76 16.85 -5.18
N GLY A 59 11.09 16.77 -5.36
CA GLY A 59 11.79 17.47 -6.46
C GLY A 59 11.61 16.86 -7.86
N THR A 60 11.05 15.65 -7.97
CA THR A 60 10.94 14.90 -9.25
C THR A 60 9.50 14.75 -9.75
N PHE A 61 8.49 15.25 -9.02
CA PHE A 61 7.13 15.30 -9.54
C PHE A 61 7.07 16.30 -10.70
N LYS A 62 7.06 15.80 -11.93
CA LYS A 62 6.79 16.60 -13.12
C LYS A 62 5.34 17.05 -13.05
N LEU A 63 5.14 18.33 -12.78
CA LEU A 63 3.85 19.01 -12.88
C LEU A 63 3.23 18.65 -14.24
N THR A 64 2.07 18.01 -14.26
CA THR A 64 1.39 17.71 -15.53
C THR A 64 0.83 19.02 -16.11
N ALA A 65 0.60 19.07 -17.42
CA ALA A 65 0.05 20.27 -18.07
C ALA A 65 -1.27 20.74 -17.41
N GLU A 66 -2.07 19.80 -16.90
CA GLU A 66 -3.33 20.06 -16.18
C GLU A 66 -3.14 20.80 -14.86
N ASP A 67 -2.01 20.60 -14.18
CA ASP A 67 -1.70 21.31 -12.93
C ASP A 67 -1.26 22.76 -13.19
N GLN A 68 -0.65 23.04 -14.36
CA GLN A 68 -0.23 24.40 -14.76
C GLN A 68 -1.43 25.30 -15.08
N GLU A 69 -2.48 24.75 -15.69
CA GLU A 69 -3.69 25.50 -16.05
C GLU A 69 -4.43 26.08 -14.83
N LYS A 70 -4.33 25.42 -13.66
CA LYS A 70 -4.91 25.92 -12.41
C LYS A 70 -4.19 27.14 -11.83
N PHE A 71 -2.91 27.35 -12.15
CA PHE A 71 -2.16 28.52 -11.68
C PHE A 71 -2.36 29.74 -12.58
N VAL A 72 -2.55 29.54 -13.89
CA VAL A 72 -2.84 30.64 -14.85
C VAL A 72 -4.23 31.23 -14.58
N ASN A 73 -5.25 30.38 -14.40
CA ASN A 73 -6.64 30.84 -14.18
C ASN A 73 -6.87 31.53 -12.80
N LYS A 74 -5.91 31.41 -11.87
CA LYS A 74 -5.96 32.09 -10.56
C LYS A 74 -5.37 33.50 -10.61
N GLY A 75 -4.56 33.81 -11.63
CA GLY A 75 -4.02 35.14 -11.88
C GLY A 75 -5.06 36.11 -12.46
N GLU A 76 -5.91 35.63 -13.38
CA GLU A 76 -6.89 36.48 -14.08
C GLU A 76 -8.12 36.84 -13.22
N LYS A 77 -8.37 36.14 -12.11
CA LYS A 77 -9.47 36.46 -11.18
C LYS A 77 -9.13 37.50 -10.10
N LYS A 78 -7.92 38.05 -10.09
CA LYS A 78 -7.51 39.09 -9.13
C LYS A 78 -7.45 40.51 -9.71
N GLU A 79 -7.69 40.68 -11.00
CA GLU A 79 -7.83 41.99 -11.66
C GLU A 79 -9.21 42.09 -12.32
N SER A 80 -10.27 42.10 -11.52
CA SER A 80 -11.60 42.65 -11.85
C SER A 80 -12.38 42.88 -10.56
#